data_AF-A0AAW6BRC0-F1
#
_entry.id   AF-A0AAW6BRC0-F1
#
_cell.length_a   1.000
_cell.length_b   1.000
_cell.length_c   1.000
_cell.angle_alpha   90.00
_cell.angle_beta   90.00
_cell.angle_gamma   90.00
#
_symmetry.space_group_name_H-M   'P 1'
#
loop_
_entity.id
_entity.type
_entity.pdbx_description
1 polymer ?
#
loop_
_entity_poly.entity_id
_entity_poly.type
_entity_poly.pdbx_seq_one_letter_code
_entity_poly.pdbx_strand_id
1 'polypeptide(L)'
;DLRGEFIRGWDDSRGVDPGRVCLTWQAGANESHSHTLPTGRMPVNVDSSSQTWVVVENDVSSTKVSTYASGANETRPRNIAFNYIVRAA
;
A
#
# COMPACT_ATOMS: atom_id res chain seq x y z
N ASP A 1 20.13 18.45 -1.88
CA ASP A 1 20.29 17.77 -0.58
C ASP A 1 19.73 16.36 -0.75
N LEU A 2 20.50 15.31 -0.42
CA LEU A 2 20.12 13.90 -0.62
C LEU A 2 19.81 13.18 0.70
N ARG A 3 19.89 13.88 1.84
CA ARG A 3 19.66 13.25 3.14
C ARG A 3 18.21 12.77 3.23
N GLY A 4 18.03 11.46 3.43
CA GLY A 4 16.71 10.83 3.52
C GLY A 4 16.07 10.46 2.18
N GLU A 5 16.75 10.70 1.06
CA GLU A 5 16.30 10.30 -0.28
C GLU A 5 16.87 8.93 -0.66
N PHE A 6 16.03 8.07 -1.24
CA PHE A 6 16.49 6.83 -1.83
C PHE A 6 17.00 7.08 -3.25
N ILE A 7 17.97 6.26 -3.69
CA ILE A 7 18.48 6.32 -5.05
C ILE A 7 17.77 5.25 -5.87
N ARG A 8 17.18 5.67 -6.99
CA ARG A 8 16.61 4.77 -7.99
C ARG A 8 17.44 4.85 -9.27
N GLY A 9 17.67 3.71 -9.91
CA GLY A 9 18.32 3.67 -11.22
C GLY A 9 17.49 4.39 -12.27
N TRP A 10 18.12 5.23 -13.07
CA TRP A 10 17.52 5.79 -14.26
C TRP A 10 17.16 4.67 -15.25
N ASP A 11 16.01 4.82 -15.90
CA ASP A 11 15.50 3.80 -16.82
C ASP A 11 16.10 3.96 -18.22
N ASP A 12 17.22 3.29 -18.45
CA ASP A 12 17.87 3.19 -19.75
C ASP A 12 17.20 2.10 -20.61
N SER A 13 15.94 2.32 -20.97
CA SER A 13 15.14 1.47 -21.87
C SER A 13 14.74 0.08 -21.31
N ARG A 14 14.78 -0.13 -19.99
CA ARG A 14 14.19 -1.33 -19.37
C ARG A 14 12.65 -1.22 -19.29
N GLY A 15 12.12 0.00 -19.18
CA GLY A 15 10.69 0.29 -19.20
C GLY A 15 9.99 0.21 -17.84
N VAL A 16 10.73 0.28 -16.73
CA VAL A 16 10.18 0.25 -15.35
C VAL A 16 9.79 1.64 -14.85
N ASP A 17 10.51 2.68 -15.24
CA ASP A 17 10.23 4.09 -14.90
C ASP A 17 10.42 4.97 -16.16
N PRO A 18 9.69 4.68 -17.26
CA PRO A 18 9.98 5.23 -18.57
C PRO A 18 9.77 6.75 -18.61
N GLY A 19 10.66 7.45 -19.32
CA GLY A 19 10.59 8.91 -19.51
C GLY A 19 11.04 9.71 -18.29
N ARG A 20 11.41 9.07 -17.18
CA ARG A 20 11.96 9.79 -16.03
C ARG A 20 13.34 10.36 -16.35
N VAL A 21 13.59 11.62 -15.98
CA VAL A 21 14.88 12.29 -16.23
C VAL A 21 15.82 12.08 -15.04
N CYS A 22 17.12 11.93 -15.29
CA CYS A 22 18.13 11.92 -14.24
C CYS A 22 18.02 13.13 -13.31
N LEU A 23 18.31 12.91 -12.02
CA LEU A 23 18.26 13.88 -10.93
C LEU A 23 16.86 14.40 -10.57
N THR A 24 15.78 13.88 -11.19
CA THR A 24 14.41 14.22 -10.81
C THR A 24 13.97 13.54 -9.53
N TRP A 25 13.33 14.30 -8.65
CA TRP A 25 12.71 13.82 -7.42
C TRP A 25 11.33 13.23 -7.67
N GLN A 26 10.97 12.21 -6.91
CA GLN A 26 9.65 11.58 -6.96
C GLN A 26 9.18 11.22 -5.55
N ALA A 27 7.95 11.63 -5.21
CA ALA A 27 7.33 11.39 -3.91
C ALA A 27 7.11 9.90 -3.66
N GLY A 28 7.29 9.43 -2.42
CA GLY A 28 6.96 8.05 -2.07
C GLY A 28 5.47 7.73 -2.27
N ALA A 29 5.17 6.46 -2.51
CA ALA A 29 3.82 5.96 -2.75
C ALA A 29 3.66 4.52 -2.26
N ASN A 30 2.42 4.14 -1.96
CA ASN A 30 2.01 2.75 -1.77
C ASN A 30 1.30 2.26 -3.02
N GLU A 31 1.43 0.97 -3.34
CA GLU A 31 0.70 0.36 -4.44
C GLU A 31 -0.81 0.35 -4.16
N SER A 32 -1.60 0.60 -5.20
CA SER A 32 -3.04 0.75 -5.11
C SER A 32 -3.71 -0.52 -4.60
N HIS A 33 -4.44 -0.40 -3.49
CA HIS A 33 -5.25 -1.49 -2.95
C HIS A 33 -6.45 -0.97 -2.17
N SER A 34 -7.37 -1.89 -1.85
CA SER A 34 -8.55 -1.65 -1.01
C SER A 34 -8.68 -2.73 0.05
N HIS A 35 -9.39 -2.42 1.12
CA HIS A 35 -9.74 -3.37 2.16
C HIS A 35 -11.23 -3.67 2.14
N THR A 36 -11.58 -4.90 2.52
CA THR A 36 -12.96 -5.27 2.81
C THR A 36 -13.07 -5.56 4.29
N LEU A 37 -13.90 -4.79 5.00
CA LEU A 37 -14.13 -4.98 6.42
C LEU A 37 -15.18 -6.08 6.61
N PRO A 38 -14.92 -7.09 7.48
CA PRO A 38 -15.92 -8.06 7.83
C PRO A 38 -16.99 -7.40 8.70
N THR A 39 -18.13 -7.09 8.12
CA THR A 39 -19.34 -6.68 8.84
C THR A 39 -20.16 -7.94 9.12
N GLY A 40 -19.65 -8.75 10.05
CA GLY A 40 -20.27 -9.98 10.51
C GLY A 40 -20.29 -10.03 12.04
N ARG A 41 -21.28 -10.72 12.59
CA ARG A 41 -21.51 -10.86 14.04
C ARG A 41 -20.25 -11.44 14.69
N MET A 42 -19.61 -10.68 15.58
CA MET A 42 -18.52 -11.19 16.41
C MET A 42 -19.13 -12.02 17.56
N PRO A 43 -18.69 -13.27 17.80
CA PRO A 43 -19.12 -14.02 18.98
C PRO A 43 -18.62 -13.31 20.23
N VAL A 44 -19.53 -12.94 21.13
CA VAL A 44 -19.19 -12.48 22.48
C VAL A 44 -19.26 -13.68 23.40
N ASN A 45 -18.15 -13.98 24.07
CA ASN A 45 -18.14 -15.00 25.12
C ASN A 45 -18.89 -14.42 26.32
N VAL A 46 -19.98 -15.07 26.73
CA VAL A 46 -20.70 -14.72 27.98
C VAL A 46 -20.14 -15.49 29.18
N ASP A 47 -19.55 -16.66 28.95
CA ASP A 47 -18.75 -17.42 29.91
C ASP A 47 -17.77 -18.35 29.16
N SER A 48 -16.97 -19.13 29.91
CA SER A 48 -15.94 -20.04 29.40
C SER A 48 -16.45 -21.20 28.53
N SER A 49 -17.77 -21.39 28.46
CA SER A 49 -18.42 -22.56 27.88
C SER A 49 -19.56 -22.22 26.90
N SER A 50 -20.04 -20.97 26.91
CA SER A 50 -21.19 -20.52 26.14
C SER A 50 -20.84 -19.31 25.28
N GLN A 51 -20.96 -19.46 23.97
CA GLN A 51 -21.04 -18.33 23.04
C GLN A 51 -22.52 -18.01 22.81
N THR A 52 -22.98 -16.86 23.32
CA THR A 52 -24.31 -16.35 22.98
C THR A 52 -24.22 -15.32 21.89
N TRP A 53 -25.15 -15.44 20.97
CA TRP A 53 -25.37 -14.52 19.88
C TRP A 53 -26.20 -13.33 20.38
N VAL A 54 -25.57 -12.33 21.00
CA VAL A 54 -26.28 -11.06 21.28
C VAL A 54 -26.54 -10.37 19.93
N VAL A 55 -27.81 -10.27 19.56
CA VAL A 55 -28.26 -9.49 18.42
C VAL A 55 -28.59 -8.10 18.96
N VAL A 56 -27.68 -7.14 18.78
CA VAL A 56 -28.07 -5.73 18.84
C VAL A 56 -28.61 -5.41 17.46
N GLU A 57 -29.93 -5.40 17.31
CA GLU A 57 -30.58 -5.20 16.02
C GLU A 57 -30.30 -3.79 15.49
N ASN A 58 -29.47 -3.73 14.46
CA ASN A 58 -29.67 -2.88 13.29
C ASN A 58 -29.54 -3.80 12.09
N ASP A 59 -30.63 -4.49 11.75
CA ASP A 59 -30.72 -5.41 10.63
C ASP A 59 -30.60 -4.65 9.30
N VAL A 60 -29.36 -4.37 8.91
CA VAL A 60 -28.99 -4.11 7.52
C VAL A 60 -28.05 -5.24 7.16
N SER A 61 -28.51 -6.13 6.27
CA SER A 61 -27.75 -7.06 5.42
C SER A 61 -26.24 -6.91 5.57
N SER A 62 -25.53 -8.01 5.86
CA SER A 62 -24.06 -8.07 6.00
C SER A 62 -23.35 -7.51 4.76
N THR A 63 -23.37 -6.21 4.63
CA THR A 63 -22.85 -5.45 3.51
C THR A 63 -21.40 -5.35 3.86
N LYS A 64 -20.59 -6.23 3.25
CA LYS A 64 -19.14 -6.09 3.25
C LYS A 64 -18.85 -4.64 2.86
N VAL A 65 -18.41 -3.84 3.82
CA VAL A 65 -18.05 -2.45 3.57
C VAL A 65 -16.62 -2.49 3.06
N SER A 66 -16.44 -2.12 1.80
CA SER A 66 -15.13 -2.02 1.19
C SER A 66 -14.67 -0.57 1.15
N THR A 67 -13.39 -0.34 1.35
CA THR A 67 -12.77 0.95 1.04
C THR A 67 -12.65 1.09 -0.48
N TYR A 68 -12.48 2.32 -0.97
CA TYR A 68 -12.05 2.52 -2.34
C TYR A 68 -10.57 2.16 -2.51
N ALA A 69 -10.20 1.72 -3.71
CA ALA A 69 -8.79 1.52 -4.04
C ALA A 69 -8.06 2.87 -4.02
N SER A 70 -6.91 2.90 -3.37
CA SER A 70 -6.08 4.11 -3.29
C SER A 70 -4.60 3.75 -3.29
N GLY A 71 -3.78 4.56 -3.95
CA GLY A 71 -2.35 4.35 -4.11
C GLY A 71 -1.89 4.65 -5.54
N ALA A 72 -0.64 4.30 -5.84
CA ALA A 72 -0.02 4.40 -7.16
C ALA A 72 0.20 3.01 -7.77
N ASN A 73 0.87 2.94 -8.92
CA ASN A 73 1.21 1.68 -9.59
C ASN A 73 2.32 0.86 -8.91
N GLU A 74 3.02 1.42 -7.93
CA GLU A 74 4.15 0.75 -7.27
C GLU A 74 4.30 1.29 -5.85
N THR A 75 4.63 0.41 -4.90
CA THR A 75 5.14 0.83 -3.60
C THR A 75 6.60 1.25 -3.71
N ARG A 76 6.90 2.48 -3.34
CA ARG A 76 8.26 3.01 -3.41
C ARG A 76 8.49 4.13 -2.40
N PRO A 77 9.69 4.25 -1.81
CA PRO A 77 10.03 5.42 -1.02
C PRO A 77 10.22 6.65 -1.93
N ARG A 78 10.32 7.82 -1.29
CA ARG A 78 10.78 9.05 -1.97
C ARG A 78 12.20 8.84 -2.48
N ASN A 79 12.40 9.19 -3.75
CA ASN A 79 13.63 8.84 -4.45
C ASN A 79 14.01 9.84 -5.54
N ILE A 80 15.29 9.83 -5.91
CA ILE A 80 15.85 10.60 -7.02
C ILE A 80 16.51 9.62 -8.02
N ALA A 81 16.35 9.89 -9.31
CA ALA A 81 16.89 9.04 -10.38
C ALA A 81 18.38 9.31 -10.64
N PHE A 82 19.21 8.27 -10.72
CA PHE A 82 20.65 8.36 -11.02
C PHE A 82 21.12 7.23 -11.95
N ASN A 83 22.21 7.48 -12.67
CA ASN A 83 23.00 6.42 -13.29
C ASN A 83 23.99 5.83 -12.28
N TYR A 84 24.15 4.51 -12.29
CA TYR A 84 25.17 3.83 -11.51
C TYR A 84 26.41 3.58 -12.38
N ILE A 85 27.58 3.94 -11.86
CA ILE A 85 28.87 3.59 -12.45
C ILE A 85 29.63 2.70 -11.49
N VAL A 86 30.41 1.78 -12.05
CA VAL A 86 31.32 0.93 -11.29
C VAL A 86 32.76 1.26 -11.69
N ARG A 87 33.67 1.28 -10.71
CA ARG A 87 35.09 1.45 -10.98
C ARG A 87 35.65 0.12 -11.50
N ALA A 88 36.12 0.11 -12.75
CA ALA A 88 36.91 -0.99 -13.28
C ALA A 88 38.36 -0.92 -12.78
N ALA A 89 38.98 -2.07 -12.54
CA ALA A 89 40.38 -2.21 -12.16
C ALA A 89 41.22 -2.64 -13.36
#